data_AF-A0A967H765-F1
#
_entry.id   AF-A0A967H765-F1
#
_cell.length_a   1.000
_cell.length_b   1.000
_cell.length_c   1.000
_cell.angle_alpha   90.00
_cell.angle_beta   90.00
_cell.angle_gamma   90.00
#
_symmetry.space_group_name_H-M   'P 1'
#
loop_
_entity.id
_entity.type
_entity.pdbx_description
1 polymer ?
#
loop_
_entity_poly.entity_id
_entity_poly.type
_entity_poly.pdbx_seq_one_letter_code
_entity_poly.pdbx_strand_id
1 'polypeptide(L)'
;IVFDRYKAALYRIYNRELRKNPALRGKILMKITIEPDGSVSECKMESTDLASKALVAKIIERVKRFNFGPKEGVPKITILYPIDFLPSG
;
A
#
# COMPACT_ATOMS: atom_id res chain seq x y z
N ILE A 1 -13.11 7.39 -0.77
CA ILE A 1 -13.08 6.14 0.04
C ILE A 1 -11.82 6.20 0.93
N VAL A 2 -11.82 5.67 2.16
CA VAL A 2 -10.72 5.89 3.15
C VAL A 2 -9.31 5.59 2.61
N PHE A 3 -9.17 4.66 1.66
CA PHE A 3 -7.89 4.36 1.02
C PHE A 3 -7.30 5.50 0.19
N ASP A 4 -8.12 6.43 -0.32
CA ASP A 4 -7.65 7.57 -1.12
C ASP A 4 -6.72 8.49 -0.30
N ARG A 5 -6.95 8.59 1.01
CA ARG A 5 -6.10 9.36 1.94
C ARG A 5 -4.67 8.83 1.97
N TYR A 6 -4.51 7.53 1.74
CA TYR A 6 -3.26 6.81 1.87
C TYR A 6 -2.55 6.60 0.53
N LYS A 7 -3.30 6.66 -0.58
CA LYS A 7 -2.76 6.58 -1.94
C LYS A 7 -1.64 7.61 -2.15
N ALA A 8 -1.85 8.87 -1.77
CA ALA A 8 -0.82 9.92 -1.89
C ALA A 8 0.50 9.55 -1.16
N ALA A 9 0.41 8.93 0.01
CA ALA A 9 1.58 8.53 0.80
C ALA A 9 2.38 7.41 0.12
N LEU A 10 1.71 6.48 -0.58
CA LEU A 10 2.34 5.40 -1.34
C LEU A 10 2.94 5.92 -2.65
N TYR A 11 2.24 6.80 -3.37
CA TYR A 11 2.78 7.43 -4.58
C TYR A 11 4.00 8.30 -4.29
N ARG A 12 4.10 8.94 -3.12
CA ARG A 12 5.34 9.62 -2.70
C ARG A 12 6.53 8.67 -2.57
N ILE A 13 6.31 7.43 -2.16
CA ILE A 13 7.37 6.41 -2.09
C ILE A 13 7.74 5.95 -3.49
N TYR A 14 6.75 5.64 -4.32
CA TYR A 14 6.93 5.24 -5.71
C TYR A 14 7.68 6.32 -6.52
N ASN A 15 7.23 7.57 -6.50
CA ASN A 15 7.84 8.67 -7.26
C ASN A 15 9.30 8.92 -6.87
N ARG A 16 9.69 8.65 -5.62
CA ARG A 16 11.10 8.73 -5.20
C ARG A 16 11.94 7.62 -5.83
N GLU A 17 11.41 6.41 -5.97
CA GLU A 17 12.12 5.32 -6.66
C GLU A 17 12.06 5.49 -8.19
N LEU A 18 10.97 6.06 -8.72
CA LEU A 18 10.83 6.40 -10.15
C LEU A 18 11.91 7.38 -10.63
N ARG A 19 12.32 8.35 -9.79
CA ARG A 19 13.45 9.24 -10.08
C ARG A 19 14.79 8.51 -10.27
N LYS A 20 14.93 7.29 -9.74
CA LYS A 20 16.13 6.46 -9.91
C LYS A 20 16.00 5.48 -11.07
N ASN A 21 14.77 5.01 -11.33
CA ASN A 21 14.45 4.12 -12.43
C ASN A 21 13.17 4.61 -13.13
N PRO A 22 13.27 5.43 -14.19
CA PRO A 22 12.12 5.99 -14.90
C PRO A 22 11.23 4.93 -15.57
N ALA A 23 11.74 3.71 -15.81
CA ALA A 23 10.98 2.61 -16.39
C ALA A 23 10.14 1.84 -15.35
N LEU A 24 10.19 2.24 -14.07
CA LEU A 24 9.49 1.56 -12.99
C LEU A 24 7.98 1.72 -13.14
N ARG A 25 7.31 0.61 -13.45
CA ARG A 25 5.85 0.53 -13.59
C ARG A 25 5.40 -0.88 -13.22
N GLY A 26 4.15 -1.01 -12.83
CA GLY A 26 3.57 -2.32 -12.57
C GLY A 26 2.51 -2.29 -11.48
N LYS A 27 1.90 -3.45 -11.27
CA LYS A 27 0.82 -3.63 -10.31
C LYS A 27 1.33 -4.33 -9.07
N ILE A 28 0.69 -4.02 -7.96
CA ILE A 28 0.85 -4.78 -6.71
C ILE A 28 -0.50 -5.19 -6.16
N LEU A 29 -0.52 -6.32 -5.49
CA LEU A 29 -1.64 -6.79 -4.69
C LEU A 29 -1.14 -7.04 -3.26
N MET A 30 -1.72 -6.31 -2.30
CA MET A 30 -1.36 -6.46 -0.89
C MET A 30 -2.49 -7.10 -0.11
N LYS A 31 -2.15 -8.02 0.80
CA LYS A 31 -3.06 -8.51 1.82
C LYS A 31 -2.85 -7.70 3.09
N ILE A 32 -3.91 -7.03 3.54
CA ILE A 32 -3.88 -6.11 4.67
C ILE A 32 -4.91 -6.57 5.69
N THR A 33 -4.50 -6.66 6.93
CA THR A 33 -5.38 -6.95 8.06
C THR A 33 -5.53 -5.71 8.92
N ILE A 34 -6.78 -5.30 9.12
CA ILE A 34 -7.17 -4.07 9.82
C ILE A 34 -7.94 -4.48 11.07
N GLU A 35 -7.50 -3.96 12.22
CA GLU A 35 -8.16 -4.16 13.52
C GLU A 35 -9.37 -3.21 13.69
N PRO A 36 -10.30 -3.49 14.61
CA PRO A 36 -11.49 -2.65 14.83
C PRO A 36 -11.20 -1.17 15.16
N ASP A 37 -10.03 -0.88 15.74
CA ASP A 37 -9.55 0.48 16.04
C ASP A 37 -8.98 1.22 14.81
N GLY A 38 -8.96 0.55 13.66
CA GLY A 38 -8.44 1.03 12.39
C GLY A 38 -6.95 0.78 12.20
N SER A 39 -6.20 0.29 13.18
CA SER A 39 -4.77 -0.01 13.02
C SER A 39 -4.55 -1.18 12.06
N VAL A 40 -3.42 -1.15 11.34
CA VAL A 40 -2.99 -2.27 10.50
C VAL A 40 -2.11 -3.21 11.31
N SER A 41 -2.60 -4.41 11.62
CA SER A 41 -1.82 -5.44 12.33
C SER A 41 -0.96 -6.29 11.40
N GLU A 42 -1.37 -6.45 10.14
CA GLU A 42 -0.61 -7.20 9.15
C GLU A 42 -0.67 -6.58 7.75
N CYS A 43 0.46 -6.62 7.04
CA CYS A 43 0.54 -6.29 5.63
C CYS A 43 1.56 -7.22 4.97
N LYS A 44 1.14 -7.91 3.91
CA LYS A 44 1.96 -8.79 3.06
C LYS A 44 1.78 -8.44 1.60
N MET A 45 2.83 -8.68 0.81
CA MET A 45 2.74 -8.59 -0.65
C MET A 45 2.28 -9.96 -1.18
N GLU A 46 1.08 -10.02 -1.76
CA GLU A 46 0.55 -11.24 -2.38
C GLU A 46 1.11 -11.41 -3.79
N SER A 47 1.16 -10.31 -4.56
CA SER A 47 1.79 -10.31 -5.88
C SER A 47 2.34 -8.93 -6.24
N THR A 48 3.36 -8.89 -7.08
CA THR A 48 3.98 -7.64 -7.57
C THR A 48 4.66 -7.85 -8.91
N ASP A 49 4.36 -6.99 -9.87
CA ASP A 49 5.07 -6.90 -11.15
C ASP A 49 6.22 -5.89 -11.09
N LEU A 50 6.35 -5.15 -9.98
CA LEU A 50 7.43 -4.19 -9.78
C LEU A 50 8.76 -4.91 -9.60
N ALA A 51 9.70 -4.65 -10.52
CA ALA A 51 11.09 -5.10 -10.43
C ALA A 51 11.92 -4.30 -9.40
N SER A 52 11.37 -4.01 -8.22
CA SER A 52 12.08 -3.29 -7.15
C SER A 52 11.69 -3.78 -5.76
N LYS A 53 12.52 -4.69 -5.21
CA LYS A 53 12.38 -5.21 -3.84
C LYS A 53 12.40 -4.10 -2.79
N ALA A 54 13.23 -3.07 -3.01
CA ALA A 54 13.34 -1.93 -2.11
C ALA A 54 12.06 -1.08 -2.08
N LEU A 55 11.40 -0.88 -3.23
CA LEU A 55 10.11 -0.19 -3.27
C LEU A 55 9.03 -1.01 -2.55
N VAL A 56 8.95 -2.31 -2.85
CA VAL A 56 7.99 -3.24 -2.23
C VAL A 56 8.10 -3.21 -0.71
N ALA A 57 9.32 -3.33 -0.16
CA ALA A 57 9.55 -3.28 1.28
C ALA A 57 9.06 -1.96 1.91
N LYS A 58 9.42 -0.81 1.31
CA LYS A 58 8.99 0.51 1.79
C LYS A 58 7.48 0.72 1.76
N ILE A 59 6.80 0.15 0.76
CA ILE A 59 5.34 0.18 0.67
C ILE A 59 4.72 -0.60 1.83
N ILE A 60 5.16 -1.84 2.05
CA ILE A 60 4.65 -2.69 3.15
C ILE A 60 4.85 -1.99 4.50
N GLU A 61 6.06 -1.48 4.77
CA GLU A 61 6.36 -0.75 6.00
C GLU A 61 5.47 0.49 6.18
N ARG A 62 5.17 1.20 5.09
CA ARG A 62 4.29 2.37 5.15
C ARG A 62 2.86 1.97 5.44
N VAL A 63 2.34 0.91 4.82
CA VAL A 63 0.97 0.43 5.03
C VAL A 63 0.76 -0.05 6.47
N LYS A 64 1.75 -0.72 7.07
CA LYS A 64 1.72 -1.11 8.49
C LYS A 64 1.55 0.05 9.46
N ARG A 65 1.83 1.30 9.03
CA ARG A 65 1.66 2.52 9.84
C ARG A 65 0.34 3.24 9.57
N PHE A 66 -0.50 2.72 8.68
CA PHE A 66 -1.80 3.31 8.42
C PHE A 66 -2.77 3.04 9.56
N ASN A 67 -3.66 4.00 9.80
CA ASN A 67 -4.79 3.86 10.70
C ASN A 67 -6.08 4.33 10.00
N PHE A 68 -7.01 3.42 9.78
CA PHE A 68 -8.25 3.66 9.05
C PHE A 68 -9.33 4.36 9.88
N GLY A 69 -9.04 4.64 11.16
CA GLY A 69 -9.99 5.12 12.14
C GLY A 69 -10.84 3.97 12.71
N PRO A 70 -11.30 4.08 13.96
CA PRO A 70 -12.20 3.10 14.53
C PRO A 70 -13.51 3.05 13.75
N LYS A 71 -14.11 1.87 13.63
CA LYS A 71 -15.42 1.71 13.02
C LYS A 71 -16.28 0.75 13.84
N GLU A 72 -17.32 1.29 14.45
CA GLU A 72 -18.24 0.51 15.30
C GLU A 72 -18.88 -0.64 14.52
N GLY A 73 -19.03 -1.78 15.19
CA GLY A 73 -19.64 -2.98 14.62
C GLY A 73 -18.81 -3.67 13.53
N VAL A 74 -17.60 -3.19 13.23
CA VAL A 74 -16.71 -3.82 12.24
C VAL A 74 -15.67 -4.68 12.97
N PRO A 75 -15.68 -6.01 12.78
CA PRO A 75 -14.67 -6.88 13.35
C PRO A 75 -13.33 -6.70 12.63
N LYS A 76 -12.30 -7.38 13.12
CA LYS A 76 -11.04 -7.53 12.39
C LYS A 76 -11.31 -8.03 10.96
N ILE A 77 -10.82 -7.30 9.96
CA ILE A 77 -11.00 -7.67 8.54
C ILE A 77 -9.66 -7.88 7.86
N THR A 78 -9.64 -8.79 6.89
CA THR A 78 -8.52 -8.96 5.97
C THR A 78 -8.99 -8.69 4.56
N ILE A 79 -8.30 -7.81 3.85
CA ILE A 79 -8.66 -7.38 2.50
C ILE A 79 -7.48 -7.60 1.54
N LEU A 80 -7.81 -7.64 0.25
CA LEU A 80 -6.85 -7.52 -0.84
C LEU A 80 -6.94 -6.11 -1.42
N TYR A 81 -5.83 -5.39 -1.47
CA TYR A 81 -5.76 -4.02 -1.97
C TYR A 81 -4.84 -3.90 -3.19
N PRO A 82 -5.41 -3.79 -4.40
CA PRO A 82 -4.64 -3.61 -5.63
C PRO A 82 -4.22 -2.15 -5.82
N ILE A 83 -2.99 -1.92 -6.31
CA ILE A 83 -2.52 -0.60 -6.76
C ILE A 83 -1.81 -0.74 -8.09
N ASP A 84 -2.14 0.15 -9.03
CA ASP A 84 -1.44 0.29 -10.31
C ASP A 84 -0.47 1.49 -10.25
N PHE A 85 0.82 1.20 -10.28
CA PHE A 85 1.86 2.22 -10.34
C PHE A 85 2.24 2.49 -11.79
N LEU A 86 1.64 3.55 -12.32
CA LEU A 86 1.94 4.10 -13.63
C LEU A 86 2.76 5.39 -13.46
N PRO A 87 3.75 5.64 -14.34
CA PRO A 87 4.39 6.94 -14.40
C PRO A 87 3.33 8.01 -14.58
N SER A 88 3.32 8.99 -13.69
CA SER A 88 2.61 10.23 -13.96
C SER A 88 3.40 10.88 -15.10
N GLY A 89 2.81 10.96 -16.29
CA GLY A 89 3.42 11.64 -17.44
C GLY A 89 3.83 13.07 -17.10
#